data_AF-A0A2T4MZT6-F1
#
_entry.id   AF-A0A2T4MZT6-F1
#
_cell.length_a   1.000
_cell.length_b   1.000
_cell.length_c   1.000
_cell.angle_alpha   90.00
_cell.angle_beta   90.00
_cell.angle_gamma   90.00
#
_symmetry.space_group_name_H-M   'P 1'
#
loop_
_entity.id
_entity.type
_entity.pdbx_description
1 polymer ?
#
loop_
_entity_poly.entity_id
_entity_poly.type
_entity_poly.pdbx_seq_one_letter_code
_entity_poly.pdbx_strand_id
1 'polypeptide(L)'
;MFASTLFKEAPKNIKDNIQENINWARKTLKKDDKITWFLRIFKYRMLKSAMNVSSDGANEAIFPDFENGKRQTTLMPVSDSKWIKKFENEHDASASDILENLMTERAMEDLSLRLEHFMDLRIHSVKNHAFDSQSPSQILDELSDLEQEWMDKTANRSLEEYGEVVMETKDGYTWFDLQTPGCKREGDAMHHCGNGYGRPGQNVYSLRSRDPLRDNHWIPHVTLIMNDVSKGHTGEIKGYGNEKPDEKYWPSIVEFLKTDLVNKMDGGGYKPQNNFMLSDLSTEEIKEISEVKPSLVSFYDHWLFNGKEVNERVINGLSEAIGLSEEDKERNAIEIFSGDDLEDFADTFKLKELGRYVETIKEGYFDVGDVAIDEYECETVLDNLISENHEIIGIVQAYLERNYAEILEDEGIDISSGSGILKAGIFIEDYESDSTIQEALLRASESSAESGAYSELYDAVKATMDAVNTTLECNGLSYEHINDKWKFELSPQDLLKRYHAINEEYGKNYSDEDIIDCVKEEIRDNESFSDLDVPYYGFSGEDRESLKERLLEVLFENLDDFQKELEAEKSQEIVLKSPFTTEQNRESAEKMFIKKHSKKEPEMEI
;
A
#
# COMPACT_ATOMS: atom_id res chain seq x y z
N MET A 1 -9.24 -19.48 35.29
CA MET A 1 -8.69 -19.19 33.94
C MET A 1 -7.65 -18.07 33.96
N PHE A 2 -7.93 -16.88 34.49
CA PHE A 2 -7.00 -15.72 34.48
C PHE A 2 -6.16 -15.55 35.77
N ALA A 3 -5.70 -16.64 36.38
CA ALA A 3 -5.00 -16.59 37.68
C ALA A 3 -3.49 -16.22 37.58
N SER A 4 -2.98 -15.88 36.39
CA SER A 4 -1.56 -15.56 36.20
C SER A 4 -1.21 -14.22 36.85
N THR A 5 0.05 -14.08 37.27
CA THR A 5 0.58 -12.84 37.86
C THR A 5 0.41 -11.66 36.90
N LEU A 6 0.55 -11.92 35.59
CA LEU A 6 0.32 -10.98 34.49
C LEU A 6 -1.02 -10.23 34.60
N PHE A 7 -2.13 -10.95 34.83
CA PHE A 7 -3.47 -10.32 34.88
C PHE A 7 -3.78 -9.63 36.21
N LYS A 8 -3.07 -9.99 37.29
CA LYS A 8 -3.24 -9.32 38.60
C LYS A 8 -2.61 -7.93 38.60
N GLU A 9 -1.49 -7.77 37.91
CA GLU A 9 -0.71 -6.53 37.84
C GLU A 9 -1.00 -5.70 36.58
N ALA A 10 -1.84 -6.19 35.67
CA ALA A 10 -2.21 -5.47 34.45
C ALA A 10 -2.83 -4.07 34.71
N PRO A 11 -2.61 -3.11 33.79
CA PRO A 11 -3.28 -1.81 33.77
C PRO A 11 -4.81 -1.90 33.82
N LYS A 12 -5.46 -0.81 34.25
CA LYS A 12 -6.91 -0.79 34.51
C LYS A 12 -7.74 -1.09 33.26
N ASN A 13 -7.41 -0.48 32.12
CA ASN A 13 -8.05 -0.73 30.82
C ASN A 13 -8.04 -2.23 30.44
N ILE A 14 -6.93 -2.91 30.69
CA ILE A 14 -6.79 -4.36 30.41
C ILE A 14 -7.66 -5.19 31.35
N LYS A 15 -7.71 -4.83 32.64
CA LYS A 15 -8.59 -5.49 33.61
C LYS A 15 -10.07 -5.30 33.27
N ASP A 16 -10.44 -4.10 32.84
CA ASP A 16 -11.80 -3.76 32.43
C ASP A 16 -12.17 -4.59 31.17
N ASN A 17 -11.31 -4.65 30.15
CA ASN A 17 -11.51 -5.46 28.95
C ASN A 17 -11.66 -6.98 29.25
N ILE A 18 -10.84 -7.52 30.15
CA ILE A 18 -10.98 -8.92 30.61
C ILE A 18 -12.34 -9.13 31.29
N GLN A 19 -12.75 -8.20 32.14
CA GLN A 19 -14.00 -8.31 32.89
C GLN A 19 -15.21 -8.20 31.96
N GLU A 20 -15.16 -7.33 30.95
CA GLU A 20 -16.17 -7.21 29.89
C GLU A 20 -16.33 -8.52 29.11
N ASN A 21 -15.24 -9.11 28.63
CA ASN A 21 -15.25 -10.38 27.90
C ASN A 21 -15.78 -11.54 28.76
N ILE A 22 -15.43 -11.59 30.05
CA ILE A 22 -16.00 -12.58 31.00
C ILE A 22 -17.51 -12.39 31.17
N ASN A 23 -17.95 -11.15 31.33
CA ASN A 23 -19.37 -10.83 31.52
C ASN A 23 -20.17 -11.17 30.26
N TRP A 24 -19.64 -10.81 29.09
CA TRP A 24 -20.20 -11.14 27.80
C TRP A 24 -20.34 -12.65 27.61
N ALA A 25 -19.25 -13.42 27.80
CA ALA A 25 -19.27 -14.87 27.59
C ALA A 25 -20.31 -15.56 28.48
N ARG A 26 -20.40 -15.15 29.75
CA ARG A 26 -21.41 -15.67 30.69
C ARG A 26 -22.84 -15.32 30.28
N LYS A 27 -23.07 -14.10 29.81
CA LYS A 27 -24.39 -13.61 29.39
C LYS A 27 -24.85 -14.32 28.11
N THR A 28 -23.97 -14.46 27.13
CA THR A 28 -24.29 -14.92 25.77
C THR A 28 -24.24 -16.45 25.65
N LEU A 29 -23.12 -17.07 26.04
CA LEU A 29 -22.87 -18.49 25.78
C LEU A 29 -23.60 -19.43 26.76
N LYS A 30 -23.87 -18.95 27.99
CA LYS A 30 -24.70 -19.56 29.05
C LYS A 30 -24.33 -20.97 29.54
N LYS A 31 -23.47 -21.71 28.84
CA LYS A 31 -22.99 -23.04 29.21
C LYS A 31 -21.50 -23.05 29.53
N ASP A 32 -21.14 -23.84 30.54
CA ASP A 32 -19.79 -23.84 31.12
C ASP A 32 -18.70 -24.27 30.13
N ASP A 33 -19.00 -25.22 29.23
CA ASP A 33 -18.09 -25.67 28.17
C ASP A 33 -17.78 -24.52 27.19
N LYS A 34 -18.82 -23.87 26.67
CA LYS A 34 -18.72 -22.74 25.73
C LYS A 34 -18.00 -21.53 26.35
N ILE A 35 -18.36 -21.19 27.59
CA ILE A 35 -17.71 -20.12 28.35
C ILE A 35 -16.23 -20.44 28.55
N THR A 36 -15.91 -21.67 28.92
CA THR A 36 -14.52 -22.09 29.16
C THR A 36 -13.71 -22.06 27.88
N TRP A 37 -14.24 -22.58 26.79
CA TRP A 37 -13.62 -22.55 25.47
C TRP A 37 -13.28 -21.12 25.04
N PHE A 38 -14.26 -20.21 25.05
CA PHE A 38 -14.07 -18.82 24.63
C PHE A 38 -13.00 -18.10 25.48
N LEU A 39 -13.07 -18.27 26.80
CA LEU A 39 -12.11 -17.63 27.71
C LEU A 39 -10.69 -18.22 27.59
N ARG A 40 -10.54 -19.47 27.14
CA ARG A 40 -9.22 -20.05 26.83
C ARG A 40 -8.62 -19.39 25.58
N ILE A 41 -9.41 -19.20 24.52
CA ILE A 41 -8.98 -18.51 23.29
C ILE A 41 -8.61 -17.06 23.59
N PHE A 42 -9.49 -16.33 24.28
CA PHE A 42 -9.24 -14.95 24.68
C PHE A 42 -7.97 -14.82 25.53
N LYS A 43 -7.77 -15.73 26.51
CA LYS A 43 -6.52 -15.79 27.29
C LYS A 43 -5.30 -16.01 26.39
N TYR A 44 -5.36 -16.96 25.46
CA TYR A 44 -4.23 -17.28 24.58
C TYR A 44 -3.84 -16.09 23.71
N ARG A 45 -4.82 -15.43 23.09
CA ARG A 45 -4.61 -14.21 22.31
C ARG A 45 -3.92 -13.12 23.14
N MET A 46 -4.45 -12.79 24.32
CA MET A 46 -3.86 -11.75 25.18
C MET A 46 -2.40 -12.06 25.52
N LEU A 47 -2.08 -13.33 25.82
CA LEU A 47 -0.71 -13.74 26.11
C LEU A 47 0.21 -13.64 24.89
N LYS A 48 -0.26 -14.03 23.69
CA LYS A 48 0.51 -13.95 22.45
C LYS A 48 0.74 -12.52 21.98
N SER A 49 -0.29 -11.67 22.01
CA SER A 49 -0.16 -10.24 21.70
C SER A 49 0.85 -9.57 22.61
N ALA A 50 0.88 -9.93 23.89
CA ALA A 50 1.85 -9.38 24.83
C ALA A 50 3.30 -9.82 24.51
N MET A 51 3.49 -11.04 23.99
CA MET A 51 4.81 -11.59 23.62
C MET A 51 5.37 -11.06 22.29
N ASN A 52 4.52 -10.71 21.31
CA ASN A 52 4.97 -10.21 20.00
C ASN A 52 5.54 -8.78 20.04
N VAL A 53 5.36 -8.04 21.14
CA VAL A 53 5.84 -6.66 21.26
C VAL A 53 7.31 -6.60 21.75
N SER A 54 7.89 -7.71 22.24
CA SER A 54 9.30 -7.77 22.63
C SER A 54 10.20 -8.19 21.45
N SER A 55 10.81 -7.23 20.76
CA SER A 55 11.75 -7.46 19.64
C SER A 55 13.10 -8.08 20.05
N ASP A 56 13.42 -8.15 21.35
CA ASP A 56 14.80 -8.43 21.81
C ASP A 56 15.00 -9.83 22.40
N GLY A 57 14.12 -10.79 22.10
CA GLY A 57 14.28 -12.19 22.56
C GLY A 57 14.18 -12.39 24.08
N ALA A 58 13.77 -11.36 24.84
CA ALA A 58 13.48 -11.45 26.26
C ALA A 58 12.02 -11.90 26.49
N ASN A 59 11.78 -12.75 27.50
CA ASN A 59 10.44 -13.21 27.91
C ASN A 59 9.65 -12.12 28.64
N GLU A 60 9.45 -10.95 28.03
CA GLU A 60 8.79 -9.80 28.65
C GLU A 60 7.58 -9.35 27.81
N ALA A 61 6.43 -9.26 28.45
CA ALA A 61 5.19 -8.79 27.85
C ALA A 61 5.10 -7.26 27.94
N ILE A 62 4.83 -6.58 26.82
CA ILE A 62 4.64 -5.12 26.79
C ILE A 62 3.15 -4.82 26.57
N PHE A 63 2.55 -4.11 27.51
CA PHE A 63 1.20 -3.58 27.38
C PHE A 63 1.24 -2.05 27.23
N PRO A 64 0.61 -1.47 26.19
CA PRO A 64 0.47 -0.02 26.10
C PRO A 64 -0.49 0.47 27.19
N ASP A 65 -0.01 1.35 28.06
CA ASP A 65 -0.83 2.11 29.00
C ASP A 65 -0.94 3.57 28.53
N PHE A 66 -2.12 4.16 28.72
CA PHE A 66 -2.43 5.55 28.41
C PHE A 66 -2.85 6.25 29.70
N GLU A 67 -1.88 6.66 30.52
CA GLU A 67 -2.11 7.61 31.61
C GLU A 67 -1.75 9.03 31.16
N ASN A 68 -2.69 9.97 31.32
CA ASN A 68 -2.49 11.41 31.04
C ASN A 68 -2.00 11.77 29.63
N GLY A 69 -2.46 11.03 28.60
CA GLY A 69 -2.17 11.34 27.20
C GLY A 69 -0.73 11.03 26.75
N LYS A 70 0.03 10.25 27.54
CA LYS A 70 1.37 9.76 27.16
C LYS A 70 1.38 8.24 27.17
N ARG A 71 1.93 7.63 26.11
CA ARG A 71 2.12 6.18 26.00
C ARG A 71 3.22 5.74 26.97
N GLN A 72 2.89 4.91 27.95
CA GLN A 72 3.87 4.24 28.82
C GLN A 72 3.92 2.74 28.53
N THR A 73 5.12 2.18 28.59
CA THR A 73 5.39 0.74 28.45
C THR A 73 5.61 0.12 29.82
N THR A 74 4.76 -0.83 30.21
CA THR A 74 4.99 -1.64 31.42
C THR A 74 5.59 -2.99 31.01
N LEU A 75 6.81 -3.27 31.47
CA LEU A 75 7.52 -4.55 31.25
C LEU A 75 7.08 -5.58 32.29
N MET A 76 6.68 -6.79 31.87
CA MET A 76 6.24 -7.85 32.78
C MET A 76 6.77 -9.25 32.41
N PRO A 77 7.27 -10.07 33.37
CA PRO A 77 7.79 -11.40 33.08
C PRO A 77 6.68 -12.40 32.65
N VAL A 78 6.86 -13.09 31.52
CA VAL A 78 5.88 -14.06 31.00
C VAL A 78 6.02 -15.42 31.71
N SER A 79 5.38 -15.58 32.88
CA SER A 79 5.37 -16.85 33.64
C SER A 79 4.57 -17.99 32.99
N ASP A 80 3.82 -17.72 31.91
CA ASP A 80 2.80 -18.62 31.35
C ASP A 80 3.25 -19.39 30.09
N SER A 81 4.54 -19.37 29.73
CA SER A 81 5.08 -20.05 28.53
C SER A 81 4.76 -21.55 28.46
N LYS A 82 4.65 -22.24 29.60
CA LYS A 82 4.21 -23.66 29.67
C LYS A 82 2.74 -23.85 29.33
N TRP A 83 1.88 -22.89 29.70
CA TRP A 83 0.45 -22.95 29.40
C TRP A 83 0.21 -22.69 27.92
N ILE A 84 0.92 -21.72 27.33
CA ILE A 84 0.87 -21.42 25.88
C ILE A 84 1.25 -22.66 25.08
N LYS A 85 2.40 -23.27 25.36
CA LYS A 85 2.83 -24.51 24.69
C LYS A 85 1.84 -25.66 24.86
N LYS A 86 1.25 -25.78 26.06
CA LYS A 86 0.21 -26.80 26.31
C LYS A 86 -1.05 -26.51 25.48
N PHE A 87 -1.47 -25.25 25.40
CA PHE A 87 -2.61 -24.83 24.61
C PHE A 87 -2.36 -25.10 23.13
N GLU A 88 -1.21 -24.70 22.59
CA GLU A 88 -0.76 -24.97 21.21
C GLU A 88 -0.78 -26.48 20.90
N ASN A 89 -0.18 -27.31 21.76
CA ASN A 89 -0.16 -28.76 21.57
C ASN A 89 -1.56 -29.41 21.56
N GLU A 90 -2.51 -28.87 22.33
CA GLU A 90 -3.89 -29.37 22.34
C GLU A 90 -4.67 -28.95 21.09
N HIS A 91 -4.17 -27.96 20.36
CA HIS A 91 -4.87 -27.22 19.32
C HIS A 91 -4.02 -27.13 18.04
N ASP A 92 -3.05 -28.02 17.79
CA ASP A 92 -1.94 -27.89 16.81
C ASP A 92 -2.30 -27.16 15.48
N ALA A 93 -3.41 -27.52 14.82
CA ALA A 93 -3.93 -26.81 13.63
C ALA A 93 -4.76 -25.54 13.98
N SER A 94 -5.58 -25.62 15.02
CA SER A 94 -6.40 -24.52 15.56
C SER A 94 -5.58 -23.36 16.14
N ALA A 95 -4.36 -23.58 16.61
CA ALA A 95 -3.48 -22.56 17.16
C ALA A 95 -2.94 -21.64 16.05
N SER A 96 -2.68 -22.19 14.86
CA SER A 96 -2.35 -21.41 13.65
C SER A 96 -3.54 -20.56 13.22
N ASP A 97 -4.76 -21.13 13.15
CA ASP A 97 -5.99 -20.38 12.86
C ASP A 97 -6.24 -19.25 13.86
N ILE A 98 -6.01 -19.48 15.16
CA ILE A 98 -6.15 -18.45 16.20
C ILE A 98 -5.08 -17.35 16.02
N LEU A 99 -3.87 -17.71 15.58
CA LEU A 99 -2.77 -16.76 15.35
C LEU A 99 -2.93 -15.97 14.05
N GLU A 100 -3.41 -16.58 12.98
CA GLU A 100 -3.61 -15.91 11.68
C GLU A 100 -4.87 -15.04 11.68
N ASN A 101 -5.95 -15.49 12.33
CA ASN A 101 -7.26 -14.84 12.20
C ASN A 101 -7.73 -14.03 13.43
N LEU A 102 -7.22 -14.26 14.65
CA LEU A 102 -7.77 -13.63 15.88
C LEU A 102 -6.84 -12.65 16.62
N MET A 103 -5.68 -12.31 16.04
CA MET A 103 -4.70 -11.44 16.72
C MET A 103 -5.14 -9.96 16.82
N THR A 104 -6.17 -9.54 16.08
CA THR A 104 -6.70 -8.17 16.06
C THR A 104 -7.97 -8.04 16.90
N GLU A 105 -8.21 -6.88 17.56
CA GLU A 105 -9.43 -6.64 18.36
C GLU A 105 -10.70 -6.91 17.55
N ARG A 106 -10.73 -6.39 16.32
CA ARG A 106 -11.79 -6.62 15.33
C ARG A 106 -12.15 -8.09 15.14
N ALA A 107 -11.18 -9.00 15.15
CA ALA A 107 -11.45 -10.42 14.94
C ALA A 107 -12.09 -11.12 16.15
N MET A 108 -11.77 -10.69 17.38
CA MET A 108 -12.50 -11.20 18.57
C MET A 108 -13.91 -10.62 18.65
N GLU A 109 -14.09 -9.39 18.18
CA GLU A 109 -15.42 -8.79 18.02
C GLU A 109 -16.26 -9.58 17.00
N ASP A 110 -15.69 -9.91 15.83
CA ASP A 110 -16.36 -10.76 14.82
C ASP A 110 -16.73 -12.13 15.39
N LEU A 111 -15.79 -12.82 16.04
CA LEU A 111 -16.07 -14.10 16.71
C LEU A 111 -17.23 -13.97 17.70
N SER A 112 -17.23 -12.91 18.51
CA SER A 112 -18.28 -12.65 19.49
C SER A 112 -19.62 -12.41 18.80
N LEU A 113 -19.67 -11.60 17.74
CA LEU A 113 -20.88 -11.33 16.96
C LEU A 113 -21.44 -12.61 16.31
N ARG A 114 -20.59 -13.45 15.71
CA ARG A 114 -21.02 -14.71 15.11
C ARG A 114 -21.57 -15.69 16.16
N LEU A 115 -20.93 -15.76 17.33
CA LEU A 115 -21.42 -16.59 18.43
C LEU A 115 -22.72 -16.04 19.03
N GLU A 116 -22.89 -14.72 19.14
CA GLU A 116 -24.17 -14.09 19.52
C GLU A 116 -25.30 -14.57 18.60
N HIS A 117 -25.10 -14.48 17.28
CA HIS A 117 -26.06 -14.98 16.28
C HIS A 117 -26.47 -16.42 16.57
N PHE A 118 -25.51 -17.34 16.65
CA PHE A 118 -25.82 -18.76 16.88
C PHE A 118 -26.48 -19.04 18.24
N MET A 119 -26.09 -18.34 19.30
CA MET A 119 -26.71 -18.54 20.63
C MET A 119 -28.15 -18.01 20.71
N ASP A 120 -28.47 -17.05 19.84
CA ASP A 120 -29.80 -16.45 19.72
C ASP A 120 -30.77 -17.31 18.91
N LEU A 121 -30.26 -18.08 17.93
CA LEU A 121 -31.04 -19.08 17.19
C LEU A 121 -31.71 -20.10 18.11
N ARG A 122 -32.88 -20.62 17.74
CA ARG A 122 -33.62 -21.63 18.52
C ARG A 122 -33.39 -23.05 18.09
N ILE A 123 -32.19 -23.29 17.60
CA ILE A 123 -31.84 -24.57 17.03
C ILE A 123 -31.27 -25.41 18.16
N HIS A 124 -32.00 -26.48 18.53
CA HIS A 124 -31.63 -27.31 19.68
C HIS A 124 -30.23 -27.92 19.50
N SER A 125 -29.88 -28.32 18.27
CA SER A 125 -28.54 -28.81 17.93
C SER A 125 -27.47 -27.73 18.14
N VAL A 126 -27.66 -26.51 17.63
CA VAL A 126 -26.73 -25.36 17.85
C VAL A 126 -26.54 -25.06 19.35
N LYS A 127 -27.63 -25.01 20.13
CA LYS A 127 -27.55 -24.73 21.58
C LYS A 127 -26.83 -25.84 22.35
N ASN A 128 -26.95 -27.09 21.91
CA ASN A 128 -26.39 -28.26 22.57
C ASN A 128 -25.07 -28.76 21.98
N HIS A 129 -24.60 -28.16 20.90
CA HIS A 129 -23.28 -28.39 20.35
C HIS A 129 -22.20 -28.06 21.40
N ALA A 130 -21.27 -28.98 21.60
CA ALA A 130 -20.25 -28.93 22.65
C ALA A 130 -18.98 -28.24 22.13
N PHE A 131 -18.44 -27.31 22.92
CA PHE A 131 -17.20 -26.61 22.58
C PHE A 131 -16.06 -27.19 23.42
N ASP A 132 -15.04 -27.79 22.79
CA ASP A 132 -13.93 -28.44 23.51
C ASP A 132 -12.54 -27.96 23.04
N SER A 133 -11.92 -28.64 22.07
CA SER A 133 -10.60 -28.31 21.55
C SER A 133 -10.64 -27.79 20.10
N GLN A 134 -11.83 -27.62 19.53
CA GLN A 134 -11.99 -27.11 18.17
C GLN A 134 -11.51 -25.65 18.07
N SER A 135 -11.03 -25.27 16.89
CA SER A 135 -10.73 -23.88 16.55
C SER A 135 -12.00 -23.02 16.49
N PRO A 136 -11.85 -21.69 16.56
CA PRO A 136 -12.93 -20.76 16.27
C PRO A 136 -13.60 -21.02 14.91
N SER A 137 -12.82 -21.21 13.84
CA SER A 137 -13.33 -21.52 12.49
C SER A 137 -14.17 -22.80 12.50
N GLN A 138 -13.64 -23.88 13.06
CA GLN A 138 -14.33 -25.18 13.16
C GLN A 138 -15.65 -25.08 13.92
N ILE A 139 -15.67 -24.42 15.07
CA ILE A 139 -16.92 -24.22 15.83
C ILE A 139 -17.94 -23.45 14.98
N LEU A 140 -17.51 -22.39 14.30
CA LEU A 140 -18.44 -21.58 13.53
C LEU A 140 -18.97 -22.30 12.29
N ASP A 141 -18.14 -23.13 11.64
CA ASP A 141 -18.54 -23.98 10.52
C ASP A 141 -19.52 -25.07 10.99
N GLU A 142 -19.21 -25.75 12.09
CA GLU A 142 -20.10 -26.77 12.69
C GLU A 142 -21.46 -26.18 13.11
N LEU A 143 -21.49 -24.96 13.66
CA LEU A 143 -22.75 -24.29 13.97
C LEU A 143 -23.50 -23.83 12.72
N SER A 144 -22.78 -23.40 11.68
CA SER A 144 -23.36 -23.03 10.39
C SER A 144 -24.03 -24.22 9.70
N ASP A 145 -23.39 -25.40 9.71
CA ASP A 145 -23.98 -26.63 9.17
C ASP A 145 -25.26 -27.02 9.90
N LEU A 146 -25.27 -26.90 11.23
CA LEU A 146 -26.46 -27.14 12.05
C LEU A 146 -27.57 -26.13 11.81
N GLU A 147 -27.22 -24.87 11.51
CA GLU A 147 -28.17 -23.84 11.09
C GLU A 147 -28.80 -24.20 9.74
N GLN A 148 -27.98 -24.51 8.74
CA GLN A 148 -28.43 -24.88 7.40
C GLN A 148 -29.34 -26.12 7.42
N GLU A 149 -28.94 -27.17 8.16
CA GLU A 149 -29.75 -28.37 8.34
C GLU A 149 -31.14 -28.09 8.93
N TRP A 150 -31.25 -27.08 9.80
CA TRP A 150 -32.52 -26.68 10.38
C TRP A 150 -33.36 -25.87 9.40
N MET A 151 -32.71 -24.99 8.62
CA MET A 151 -33.37 -24.21 7.56
C MET A 151 -34.02 -25.13 6.52
N ASP A 152 -33.35 -26.21 6.14
CA ASP A 152 -33.84 -27.18 5.16
C ASP A 152 -35.07 -27.97 5.66
N LYS A 153 -35.24 -28.10 6.99
CA LYS A 153 -36.29 -28.91 7.63
C LYS A 153 -37.57 -28.12 7.95
N THR A 154 -37.54 -26.78 7.90
CA THR A 154 -38.62 -25.93 8.43
C THR A 154 -39.21 -25.07 7.32
N ALA A 155 -40.48 -25.27 6.94
CA ALA A 155 -41.07 -24.60 5.77
C ALA A 155 -42.24 -23.64 6.09
N ASN A 156 -42.71 -23.58 7.34
CA ASN A 156 -43.89 -22.78 7.67
C ASN A 156 -43.51 -21.40 8.21
N ARG A 157 -43.53 -20.40 7.33
CA ARG A 157 -43.22 -18.98 7.63
C ARG A 157 -44.44 -18.15 8.05
N SER A 158 -45.63 -18.75 8.02
CA SER A 158 -46.90 -18.06 8.30
C SER A 158 -47.08 -17.78 9.79
N LEU A 159 -47.35 -16.52 10.14
CA LEU A 159 -47.54 -16.01 11.49
C LEU A 159 -48.93 -15.39 11.65
N GLU A 160 -49.63 -15.69 12.75
CA GLU A 160 -50.80 -14.89 13.16
C GLU A 160 -50.41 -13.43 13.36
N GLU A 161 -51.26 -12.49 12.97
CA GLU A 161 -51.02 -11.04 13.08
C GLU A 161 -50.62 -10.59 14.49
N TYR A 162 -49.59 -9.74 14.57
CA TYR A 162 -49.13 -9.07 15.79
C TYR A 162 -48.19 -7.91 15.45
N GLY A 163 -48.03 -6.98 16.38
CA GLY A 163 -47.34 -5.71 16.16
C GLY A 163 -48.30 -4.65 15.61
N GLU A 164 -47.83 -3.40 15.56
CA GLU A 164 -48.60 -2.27 15.06
C GLU A 164 -48.26 -2.01 13.60
N VAL A 165 -49.28 -1.75 12.78
CA VAL A 165 -49.05 -1.36 11.38
C VAL A 165 -48.45 0.04 11.34
N VAL A 166 -47.23 0.15 10.80
CA VAL A 166 -46.53 1.43 10.60
C VAL A 166 -46.97 2.08 9.31
N MET A 167 -46.94 1.31 8.22
CA MET A 167 -47.33 1.77 6.90
C MET A 167 -47.69 0.60 5.99
N GLU A 168 -48.63 0.84 5.08
CA GLU A 168 -48.87 0.00 3.91
C GLU A 168 -48.11 0.59 2.73
N THR A 169 -47.37 -0.24 2.01
CA THR A 169 -46.61 0.18 0.82
C THR A 169 -47.48 0.05 -0.42
N LYS A 170 -47.14 0.79 -1.49
CA LYS A 170 -47.92 0.78 -2.74
C LYS A 170 -48.00 -0.60 -3.38
N ASP A 171 -47.02 -1.45 -3.10
CA ASP A 171 -46.89 -2.79 -3.68
C ASP A 171 -47.68 -3.86 -2.89
N GLY A 172 -48.47 -3.44 -1.89
CA GLY A 172 -49.33 -4.33 -1.11
C GLY A 172 -48.61 -5.07 0.03
N TYR A 173 -47.40 -4.64 0.38
CA TYR A 173 -46.73 -5.07 1.61
C TYR A 173 -47.08 -4.14 2.78
N THR A 174 -46.83 -4.61 3.99
CA THR A 174 -47.13 -3.85 5.21
C THR A 174 -45.95 -3.95 6.17
N TRP A 175 -45.49 -2.79 6.64
CA TRP A 175 -44.50 -2.69 7.70
C TRP A 175 -45.19 -2.76 9.07
N PHE A 176 -44.68 -3.65 9.91
CA PHE A 176 -45.10 -3.82 11.29
C PHE A 176 -44.00 -3.37 12.25
N ASP A 177 -44.37 -2.57 13.24
CA ASP A 177 -43.57 -2.32 14.44
C ASP A 177 -43.84 -3.45 15.43
N LEU A 178 -42.81 -4.23 15.76
CA LEU A 178 -42.97 -5.37 16.66
C LEU A 178 -42.95 -4.96 18.14
N GLN A 179 -42.68 -3.69 18.43
CA GLN A 179 -42.64 -3.07 19.75
C GLN A 179 -41.76 -3.83 20.73
N THR A 180 -40.67 -4.41 20.21
CA THR A 180 -39.75 -5.25 20.97
C THR A 180 -38.35 -5.10 20.38
N PRO A 181 -37.31 -5.01 21.21
CA PRO A 181 -35.94 -4.97 20.74
C PRO A 181 -35.51 -6.29 20.12
N GLY A 182 -36.20 -7.41 20.36
CA GLY A 182 -35.93 -8.69 19.69
C GLY A 182 -37.22 -9.49 19.55
N CYS A 183 -37.48 -10.04 18.36
CA CYS A 183 -38.71 -10.79 18.09
C CYS A 183 -38.44 -12.26 17.81
N LYS A 184 -38.75 -13.05 18.84
CA LYS A 184 -38.68 -14.50 18.83
C LYS A 184 -39.45 -15.16 17.67
N ARG A 185 -40.66 -14.69 17.41
CA ARG A 185 -41.59 -15.26 16.41
C ARG A 185 -41.16 -14.89 15.00
N GLU A 186 -40.66 -13.67 14.83
CA GLU A 186 -40.18 -13.18 13.55
C GLU A 186 -38.92 -13.91 13.11
N GLY A 187 -37.93 -14.01 14.00
CA GLY A 187 -36.69 -14.73 13.71
C GLY A 187 -36.94 -16.18 13.29
N ASP A 188 -37.84 -16.89 14.00
CA ASP A 188 -38.19 -18.27 13.64
C ASP A 188 -38.85 -18.37 12.25
N ALA A 189 -39.72 -17.42 11.86
CA ALA A 189 -40.38 -17.43 10.54
C ALA A 189 -39.49 -16.93 9.40
N MET A 190 -38.52 -16.08 9.72
CA MET A 190 -37.56 -15.54 8.78
C MET A 190 -36.27 -16.35 8.68
N HIS A 191 -36.12 -17.39 9.53
CA HIS A 191 -34.92 -18.22 9.61
C HIS A 191 -33.65 -17.42 9.93
N HIS A 192 -33.75 -16.47 10.86
CA HIS A 192 -32.60 -15.78 11.44
C HIS A 192 -32.88 -15.38 12.90
N CYS A 193 -31.96 -14.70 13.57
CA CYS A 193 -32.07 -14.43 15.01
C CYS A 193 -33.21 -13.46 15.40
N GLY A 194 -33.81 -12.71 14.46
CA GLY A 194 -34.87 -11.72 14.74
C GLY A 194 -34.45 -10.63 15.74
N ASN A 195 -33.16 -10.24 15.72
CA ASN A 195 -32.46 -9.42 16.72
C ASN A 195 -32.34 -10.04 18.13
N GLY A 196 -32.45 -11.36 18.23
CA GLY A 196 -31.96 -12.13 19.37
C GLY A 196 -32.52 -11.70 20.73
N TYR A 197 -31.62 -11.47 21.69
CA TYR A 197 -32.01 -10.95 23.03
C TYR A 197 -32.47 -9.49 23.02
N GLY A 198 -32.23 -8.73 21.94
CA GLY A 198 -32.49 -7.31 21.85
C GLY A 198 -31.70 -6.48 22.86
N ARG A 199 -31.21 -5.30 22.46
CA ARG A 199 -30.60 -4.35 23.40
C ARG A 199 -31.62 -3.28 23.81
N PRO A 200 -31.56 -2.76 25.05
CA PRO A 200 -32.40 -1.62 25.44
C PRO A 200 -32.21 -0.47 24.46
N GLY A 201 -33.32 0.14 24.01
CA GLY A 201 -33.29 1.22 23.02
C GLY A 201 -33.40 0.76 21.56
N GLN A 202 -33.38 -0.55 21.30
CA GLN A 202 -33.62 -1.12 19.97
C GLN A 202 -35.08 -1.44 19.70
N ASN A 203 -35.42 -1.61 18.42
CA ASN A 203 -36.71 -2.13 17.99
C ASN A 203 -36.59 -2.93 16.69
N VAL A 204 -37.50 -3.89 16.49
CA VAL A 204 -37.59 -4.68 15.26
C VAL A 204 -38.80 -4.21 14.44
N TYR A 205 -38.55 -3.92 13.18
CA TYR A 205 -39.58 -3.69 12.16
C TYR A 205 -39.61 -4.87 11.19
N SER A 206 -40.78 -5.21 10.67
CA SER A 206 -40.94 -6.30 9.70
C SER A 206 -41.83 -5.94 8.54
N LEU A 207 -41.35 -6.19 7.33
CA LEU A 207 -42.11 -6.13 6.09
C LEU A 207 -42.79 -7.47 5.85
N ARG A 208 -44.12 -7.46 5.74
CA ARG A 208 -44.92 -8.68 5.58
C ARG A 208 -45.89 -8.57 4.41
N SER A 209 -46.30 -9.73 3.89
CA SER A 209 -47.48 -9.86 3.01
C SER A 209 -48.54 -10.74 3.67
N ARG A 210 -49.81 -10.57 3.30
CA ARG A 210 -50.88 -11.47 3.76
C ARG A 210 -50.61 -12.90 3.30
N ASP A 211 -50.91 -13.87 4.16
CA ASP A 211 -50.89 -15.28 3.79
C ASP A 211 -52.12 -15.61 2.93
N PRO A 212 -51.95 -16.09 1.69
CA PRO A 212 -53.07 -16.42 0.81
C PRO A 212 -53.86 -17.65 1.27
N LEU A 213 -53.29 -18.49 2.16
CA LEU A 213 -53.88 -19.74 2.62
C LEU A 213 -54.55 -19.61 4.00
N ARG A 214 -54.28 -18.54 4.74
CA ARG A 214 -54.75 -18.36 6.12
C ARG A 214 -55.21 -16.92 6.35
N ASP A 215 -56.44 -16.78 6.82
CA ASP A 215 -56.95 -15.48 7.22
C ASP A 215 -56.25 -14.96 8.49
N ASN A 216 -56.09 -13.64 8.58
CA ASN A 216 -55.37 -12.96 9.66
C ASN A 216 -53.93 -13.46 9.92
N HIS A 217 -53.28 -13.99 8.88
CA HIS A 217 -51.90 -14.42 8.92
C HIS A 217 -51.05 -13.65 7.91
N TRP A 218 -49.76 -13.57 8.23
CA TRP A 218 -48.78 -12.80 7.50
C TRP A 218 -47.50 -13.63 7.30
N ILE A 219 -46.89 -13.44 6.15
CA ILE A 219 -45.59 -14.01 5.79
C ILE A 219 -44.57 -12.87 5.85
N PRO A 220 -43.58 -12.93 6.74
CA PRO A 220 -42.54 -11.92 6.82
C PRO A 220 -41.50 -12.13 5.73
N HIS A 221 -40.96 -11.03 5.19
CA HIS A 221 -40.02 -11.03 4.07
C HIS A 221 -38.74 -10.26 4.32
N VAL A 222 -38.81 -9.18 5.11
CA VAL A 222 -37.66 -8.35 5.48
C VAL A 222 -37.80 -7.96 6.94
N THR A 223 -36.71 -8.00 7.69
CA THR A 223 -36.64 -7.37 9.01
C THR A 223 -35.64 -6.23 8.99
N LEU A 224 -35.99 -5.14 9.67
CA LEU A 224 -35.14 -3.98 9.89
C LEU A 224 -34.94 -3.79 11.39
N ILE A 225 -33.69 -3.64 11.81
CA ILE A 225 -33.33 -3.43 13.20
C ILE A 225 -33.02 -1.95 13.42
N MET A 226 -33.83 -1.31 14.24
CA MET A 226 -33.55 0.04 14.74
C MET A 226 -32.57 -0.09 15.91
N ASN A 227 -31.33 0.35 15.73
CA ASN A 227 -30.27 0.29 16.74
C ASN A 227 -30.49 1.31 17.86
N ASP A 228 -30.99 2.50 17.51
CA ASP A 228 -31.35 3.55 18.46
C ASP A 228 -32.66 4.20 18.01
N VAL A 229 -33.77 3.78 18.63
CA VAL A 229 -35.11 4.32 18.35
C VAL A 229 -35.20 5.82 18.64
N SER A 230 -34.44 6.32 19.63
CA SER A 230 -34.50 7.73 20.02
C SER A 230 -33.81 8.65 19.01
N LYS A 231 -32.82 8.13 18.29
CA LYS A 231 -32.09 8.85 17.24
C LYS A 231 -32.53 8.47 15.83
N GLY A 232 -33.31 7.42 15.66
CA GLY A 232 -33.72 6.90 14.34
C GLY A 232 -32.58 6.23 13.58
N HIS A 233 -31.66 5.56 14.28
CA HIS A 233 -30.53 4.90 13.62
C HIS A 233 -30.87 3.45 13.29
N THR A 234 -30.91 3.11 12.01
CA THR A 234 -31.14 1.73 11.56
C THR A 234 -29.82 0.99 11.35
N GLY A 235 -29.78 -0.28 11.73
CA GLY A 235 -28.65 -1.19 11.56
C GLY A 235 -28.92 -2.22 10.46
N GLU A 236 -29.14 -3.47 10.87
CA GLU A 236 -29.40 -4.61 9.99
C GLU A 236 -30.72 -4.46 9.22
N ILE A 237 -30.68 -4.66 7.90
CA ILE A 237 -31.86 -4.79 7.03
C ILE A 237 -31.67 -6.05 6.19
N LYS A 238 -32.41 -7.12 6.54
CA LYS A 238 -32.16 -8.47 6.02
C LYS A 238 -33.42 -9.18 5.56
N GLY A 239 -33.25 -10.04 4.57
CA GLY A 239 -34.25 -10.96 4.08
C GLY A 239 -34.25 -12.29 4.83
N TYR A 240 -34.94 -13.25 4.24
CA TYR A 240 -35.03 -14.62 4.75
C TYR A 240 -33.63 -15.27 4.85
N GLY A 241 -33.35 -15.96 5.95
CA GLY A 241 -32.10 -16.72 6.12
C GLY A 241 -30.84 -15.87 6.34
N ASN A 242 -30.96 -14.63 6.83
CA ASN A 242 -29.86 -13.65 6.90
C ASN A 242 -29.29 -13.23 5.53
N GLU A 243 -30.02 -13.47 4.45
CA GLU A 243 -29.63 -13.02 3.11
C GLU A 243 -30.00 -11.55 2.87
N LYS A 244 -29.40 -10.97 1.83
CA LYS A 244 -29.82 -9.66 1.34
C LYS A 244 -31.30 -9.74 0.91
N PRO A 245 -32.14 -8.73 1.24
CA PRO A 245 -33.52 -8.71 0.77
C PRO A 245 -33.61 -8.85 -0.75
N ASP A 246 -34.53 -9.67 -1.26
CA ASP A 246 -34.80 -9.75 -2.70
C ASP A 246 -35.12 -8.35 -3.28
N GLU A 247 -34.65 -8.06 -4.49
CA GLU A 247 -34.80 -6.75 -5.17
C GLU A 247 -36.25 -6.23 -5.21
N LYS A 248 -37.22 -7.13 -5.37
CA LYS A 248 -38.65 -6.79 -5.36
C LYS A 248 -39.14 -6.13 -4.07
N TYR A 249 -38.40 -6.23 -2.96
CA TYR A 249 -38.73 -5.59 -1.69
C TYR A 249 -38.03 -4.23 -1.50
N TRP A 250 -37.01 -3.91 -2.30
CA TRP A 250 -36.24 -2.66 -2.17
C TRP A 250 -37.11 -1.40 -2.27
N PRO A 251 -38.12 -1.29 -3.16
CA PRO A 251 -39.02 -0.14 -3.17
C PRO A 251 -39.73 0.07 -1.82
N SER A 252 -40.18 -1.02 -1.19
CA SER A 252 -40.83 -0.98 0.12
C SER A 252 -39.86 -0.65 1.27
N ILE A 253 -38.58 -1.05 1.16
CA ILE A 253 -37.52 -0.65 2.09
C ILE A 253 -37.24 0.86 1.95
N VAL A 254 -37.11 1.36 0.72
CA VAL A 254 -36.87 2.78 0.44
C VAL A 254 -38.02 3.65 0.95
N GLU A 255 -39.27 3.23 0.77
CA GLU A 255 -40.43 3.94 1.33
C GLU A 255 -40.35 4.04 2.86
N PHE A 256 -39.91 2.98 3.55
CA PHE A 256 -39.71 3.00 5.00
C PHE A 256 -38.54 3.90 5.41
N LEU A 257 -37.41 3.82 4.71
CA LEU A 257 -36.25 4.68 4.97
C LEU A 257 -36.61 6.17 4.85
N LYS A 258 -37.54 6.54 3.97
CA LYS A 258 -38.04 7.91 3.80
C LYS A 258 -38.92 8.41 4.97
N THR A 259 -39.37 7.56 5.90
CA THR A 259 -40.22 7.96 7.04
C THR A 259 -39.45 8.66 8.16
N ASP A 260 -40.07 9.53 8.96
CA ASP A 260 -39.41 10.25 10.08
C ASP A 260 -38.81 9.34 11.18
N LEU A 261 -39.04 8.03 11.13
CA LEU A 261 -38.48 7.04 12.06
C LEU A 261 -36.99 6.78 11.83
N VAL A 262 -36.51 6.96 10.61
CA VAL A 262 -35.11 6.72 10.24
C VAL A 262 -34.40 8.06 10.12
N ASN A 263 -33.15 8.18 10.51
CA ASN A 263 -32.34 9.39 10.35
C ASN A 263 -30.95 9.05 9.81
N LYS A 264 -30.43 7.87 10.17
CA LYS A 264 -29.11 7.37 9.77
C LYS A 264 -29.15 5.85 9.55
N MET A 265 -28.32 5.35 8.62
CA MET A 265 -28.00 3.93 8.48
C MET A 265 -26.61 3.64 9.05
N ASP A 266 -26.54 2.93 10.18
CA ASP A 266 -25.29 2.53 10.82
C ASP A 266 -24.77 1.18 10.29
N GLY A 267 -25.64 0.33 9.73
CA GLY A 267 -25.29 -1.00 9.25
C GLY A 267 -24.87 -1.97 10.37
N GLY A 268 -23.85 -2.80 10.09
CA GLY A 268 -23.29 -3.77 11.03
C GLY A 268 -24.06 -5.09 11.15
N GLY A 269 -23.86 -5.80 12.25
CA GLY A 269 -24.60 -7.03 12.55
C GLY A 269 -24.00 -8.32 11.97
N TYR A 270 -24.71 -9.44 12.10
CA TYR A 270 -24.25 -10.74 11.57
C TYR A 270 -24.29 -10.75 10.03
N LYS A 271 -23.20 -11.15 9.36
CA LYS A 271 -23.04 -11.07 7.89
C LYS A 271 -23.41 -9.67 7.34
N PRO A 272 -22.68 -8.60 7.70
CA PRO A 272 -23.04 -7.23 7.33
C PRO A 272 -23.09 -6.99 5.81
N GLN A 273 -22.33 -7.74 5.02
CA GLN A 273 -22.36 -7.72 3.54
C GLN A 273 -23.72 -8.13 2.96
N ASN A 274 -24.52 -8.88 3.72
CA ASN A 274 -25.87 -9.29 3.34
C ASN A 274 -26.92 -8.27 3.78
N ASN A 275 -26.55 -7.10 4.29
CA ASN A 275 -27.53 -6.04 4.52
C ASN A 275 -27.91 -5.38 3.20
N PHE A 276 -29.14 -4.87 3.13
CA PHE A 276 -29.48 -3.84 2.15
C PHE A 276 -28.63 -2.58 2.39
N MET A 277 -27.99 -2.09 1.33
CA MET A 277 -27.17 -0.88 1.32
C MET A 277 -27.75 0.10 0.31
N LEU A 278 -27.57 1.41 0.50
CA LEU A 278 -28.02 2.38 -0.51
C LEU A 278 -27.34 2.18 -1.86
N SER A 279 -26.10 1.66 -1.87
CA SER A 279 -25.37 1.28 -3.08
C SER A 279 -25.98 0.11 -3.84
N ASP A 280 -27.00 -0.57 -3.29
CA ASP A 280 -27.79 -1.56 -4.03
C ASP A 280 -28.77 -0.89 -5.01
N LEU A 281 -29.06 0.40 -4.82
CA LEU A 281 -30.00 1.16 -5.65
C LEU A 281 -29.30 1.81 -6.84
N SER A 282 -30.09 2.17 -7.86
CA SER A 282 -29.61 3.00 -8.96
C SER A 282 -29.29 4.43 -8.50
N THR A 283 -28.39 5.09 -9.22
CA THR A 283 -28.04 6.50 -9.01
C THR A 283 -29.26 7.40 -8.93
N GLU A 284 -30.27 7.18 -9.79
CA GLU A 284 -31.52 7.92 -9.80
C GLU A 284 -32.32 7.73 -8.49
N GLU A 285 -32.40 6.50 -7.99
CA GLU A 285 -33.10 6.19 -6.73
C GLU A 285 -32.39 6.80 -5.52
N ILE A 286 -31.05 6.74 -5.47
CA ILE A 286 -30.29 7.38 -4.38
C ILE A 286 -30.46 8.91 -4.45
N LYS A 287 -30.49 9.49 -5.65
CA LYS A 287 -30.79 10.91 -5.83
C LYS A 287 -32.17 11.27 -5.28
N GLU A 288 -33.22 10.50 -5.59
CA GLU A 288 -34.55 10.72 -5.01
C GLU A 288 -34.56 10.62 -3.48
N ILE A 289 -33.78 9.70 -2.91
CA ILE A 289 -33.60 9.61 -1.46
C ILE A 289 -32.88 10.85 -0.93
N SER A 290 -31.86 11.35 -1.62
CA SER A 290 -31.11 12.54 -1.22
C SER A 290 -31.99 13.80 -1.16
N GLU A 291 -32.98 13.93 -2.05
CA GLU A 291 -33.90 15.07 -2.09
C GLU A 291 -34.88 15.08 -0.91
N VAL A 292 -35.36 13.91 -0.50
CA VAL A 292 -36.33 13.78 0.60
C VAL A 292 -35.62 13.67 1.95
N LYS A 293 -34.49 12.99 1.96
CA LYS A 293 -33.82 12.53 3.17
C LYS A 293 -32.31 12.53 3.01
N PRO A 294 -31.72 13.73 2.93
CA PRO A 294 -30.33 13.86 2.60
C PRO A 294 -29.48 13.16 3.67
N SER A 295 -29.84 13.16 4.96
CA SER A 295 -29.06 12.52 6.05
C SER A 295 -28.73 11.03 5.88
N LEU A 296 -29.42 10.29 5.00
CA LEU A 296 -29.10 8.89 4.73
C LEU A 296 -28.00 8.71 3.67
N VAL A 297 -27.77 9.71 2.84
CA VAL A 297 -26.85 9.65 1.70
C VAL A 297 -25.48 10.17 2.13
N SER A 298 -24.41 9.50 1.69
CA SER A 298 -23.02 9.91 2.00
C SER A 298 -22.77 11.35 1.52
N PHE A 299 -21.79 12.03 2.11
CA PHE A 299 -21.44 13.37 1.65
C PHE A 299 -20.88 13.35 0.23
N TYR A 300 -20.20 12.25 -0.13
CA TYR A 300 -19.65 12.02 -1.46
C TYR A 300 -20.74 11.85 -2.53
N ASP A 301 -21.74 10.99 -2.27
CA ASP A 301 -22.89 10.83 -3.17
C ASP A 301 -23.68 12.13 -3.29
N HIS A 302 -23.85 12.85 -2.18
CA HIS A 302 -24.49 14.17 -2.18
C HIS A 302 -23.71 15.17 -3.06
N TRP A 303 -22.37 15.15 -3.00
CA TRP A 303 -21.52 15.95 -3.89
C TRP A 303 -21.74 15.54 -5.36
N LEU A 304 -21.76 14.25 -5.68
CA LEU A 304 -22.01 13.76 -7.04
C LEU A 304 -23.37 14.22 -7.60
N PHE A 305 -24.44 14.10 -6.82
CA PHE A 305 -25.79 14.40 -7.31
C PHE A 305 -26.11 15.89 -7.38
N ASN A 306 -25.43 16.72 -6.57
CA ASN A 306 -25.60 18.16 -6.57
C ASN A 306 -24.58 18.88 -7.46
N GLY A 307 -24.31 18.33 -8.64
CA GLY A 307 -23.46 18.96 -9.65
C GLY A 307 -21.98 19.09 -9.26
N LYS A 308 -21.48 18.26 -8.32
CA LYS A 308 -20.11 18.30 -7.80
C LYS A 308 -19.76 19.62 -7.11
N GLU A 309 -20.75 20.28 -6.50
CA GLU A 309 -20.58 21.51 -5.71
C GLU A 309 -20.23 21.19 -4.24
N VAL A 310 -19.12 21.76 -3.76
CA VAL A 310 -18.75 21.70 -2.34
C VAL A 310 -19.55 22.72 -1.54
N ASN A 311 -20.60 22.26 -0.87
CA ASN A 311 -21.44 23.03 0.04
C ASN A 311 -21.17 22.65 1.51
N GLU A 312 -21.81 23.35 2.46
CA GLU A 312 -21.63 23.15 3.91
C GLU A 312 -21.82 21.69 4.35
N ARG A 313 -22.77 20.97 3.74
CA ARG A 313 -23.00 19.55 4.03
C ARG A 313 -21.83 18.68 3.57
N VAL A 314 -21.29 18.93 2.39
CA VAL A 314 -20.14 18.20 1.85
C VAL A 314 -18.91 18.46 2.73
N ILE A 315 -18.67 19.70 3.12
CA ILE A 315 -17.57 20.08 4.03
C ILE A 315 -17.71 19.43 5.41
N ASN A 316 -18.92 19.42 5.99
CA ASN A 316 -19.15 18.80 7.28
C ASN A 316 -18.93 17.28 7.23
N GLY A 317 -19.44 16.61 6.20
CA GLY A 317 -19.22 15.17 6.02
C GLY A 317 -17.75 14.82 5.77
N LEU A 318 -17.05 15.61 4.95
CA LEU A 318 -15.61 15.46 4.74
C LEU A 318 -14.86 15.67 6.05
N SER A 319 -15.21 16.70 6.82
CA SER A 319 -14.62 16.99 8.12
C SER A 319 -14.82 15.87 9.14
N GLU A 320 -15.98 15.21 9.14
CA GLU A 320 -16.22 14.03 9.96
C GLU A 320 -15.38 12.83 9.51
N ALA A 321 -15.23 12.63 8.19
CA ALA A 321 -14.50 11.49 7.62
C ALA A 321 -12.99 11.55 7.87
N ILE A 322 -12.36 12.73 7.72
CA ILE A 322 -10.89 12.87 7.81
C ILE A 322 -10.43 13.72 8.98
N GLY A 323 -11.35 14.18 9.84
CA GLY A 323 -11.01 14.95 11.04
C GLY A 323 -10.53 16.37 10.78
N LEU A 324 -11.07 17.07 9.76
CA LEU A 324 -10.66 18.46 9.46
C LEU A 324 -10.86 19.40 10.65
N SER A 325 -9.87 20.24 10.92
CA SER A 325 -9.97 21.29 11.93
C SER A 325 -10.83 22.47 11.43
N GLU A 326 -11.33 23.30 12.34
CA GLU A 326 -12.05 24.53 11.96
C GLU A 326 -11.15 25.50 11.16
N GLU A 327 -9.84 25.49 11.41
CA GLU A 327 -8.88 26.29 10.66
C GLU A 327 -8.76 25.84 9.20
N ASP A 328 -8.78 24.52 8.95
CA ASP A 328 -8.74 23.94 7.60
C ASP A 328 -10.01 24.31 6.80
N LYS A 329 -11.17 24.31 7.48
CA LYS A 329 -12.46 24.73 6.90
C LYS A 329 -12.44 26.19 6.49
N GLU A 330 -11.92 27.07 7.34
CA GLU A 330 -11.83 28.51 7.05
C GLU A 330 -10.84 28.82 5.92
N ARG A 331 -9.70 28.11 5.89
CA ARG A 331 -8.67 28.24 4.86
C ARG A 331 -9.07 27.64 3.52
N ASN A 332 -10.07 26.76 3.49
CA ASN A 332 -10.44 25.96 2.32
C ASN A 332 -9.23 25.17 1.76
N ALA A 333 -8.42 24.64 2.68
CA ALA A 333 -7.18 23.92 2.39
C ALA A 333 -7.05 22.72 3.32
N ILE A 334 -6.76 21.55 2.75
CA ILE A 334 -6.62 20.27 3.44
C ILE A 334 -5.16 19.84 3.33
N GLU A 335 -4.49 19.70 4.46
CA GLU A 335 -3.10 19.26 4.53
C GLU A 335 -2.98 17.77 4.17
N ILE A 336 -2.22 17.47 3.12
CA ILE A 336 -1.88 16.11 2.69
C ILE A 336 -0.58 15.65 3.36
N PHE A 337 0.38 16.56 3.48
CA PHE A 337 1.65 16.35 4.17
C PHE A 337 2.19 17.68 4.70
N SER A 338 2.82 17.66 5.88
CA SER A 338 3.73 18.71 6.27
C SER A 338 4.89 18.17 7.11
N GLY A 339 6.11 18.59 6.78
CA GLY A 339 7.32 18.06 7.43
C GLY A 339 8.60 18.69 6.88
N ASP A 340 9.66 18.63 7.66
CA ASP A 340 11.01 19.11 7.32
C ASP A 340 12.04 17.95 7.30
N ASP A 341 11.60 16.72 7.56
CA ASP A 341 12.42 15.51 7.52
C ASP A 341 12.12 14.67 6.26
N LEU A 342 13.18 14.25 5.55
CA LEU A 342 13.04 13.40 4.36
C LEU A 342 12.55 12.00 4.72
N GLU A 343 12.83 11.53 5.94
CA GLU A 343 12.40 10.22 6.42
C GLU A 343 10.87 10.18 6.52
N ASP A 344 10.29 11.17 7.22
CA ASP A 344 8.83 11.32 7.35
C ASP A 344 8.15 11.51 5.99
N PHE A 345 8.80 12.23 5.06
CA PHE A 345 8.31 12.40 3.70
C PHE A 345 8.28 11.09 2.92
N ALA A 346 9.42 10.38 2.90
CA ALA A 346 9.54 9.09 2.22
C ALA A 346 8.54 8.08 2.77
N ASP A 347 8.38 8.02 4.10
CA ASP A 347 7.40 7.16 4.75
C ASP A 347 5.95 7.55 4.40
N THR A 348 5.62 8.85 4.42
CA THR A 348 4.26 9.33 4.14
C THR A 348 3.80 8.93 2.73
N PHE A 349 4.68 9.10 1.74
CA PHE A 349 4.40 8.78 0.35
C PHE A 349 4.83 7.36 -0.03
N LYS A 350 5.34 6.56 0.91
CA LYS A 350 5.83 5.18 0.72
C LYS A 350 6.89 5.08 -0.40
N LEU A 351 7.80 6.05 -0.46
CA LEU A 351 8.93 6.13 -1.40
C LEU A 351 10.07 5.25 -0.88
N LYS A 352 10.18 4.04 -1.44
CA LYS A 352 11.04 2.99 -0.90
C LYS A 352 12.52 3.29 -1.09
N GLU A 353 12.89 3.74 -2.28
CA GLU A 353 14.27 4.00 -2.63
C GLU A 353 14.76 5.25 -1.92
N LEU A 354 13.94 6.31 -1.89
CA LEU A 354 14.25 7.52 -1.11
C LEU A 354 14.42 7.19 0.38
N GLY A 355 13.50 6.42 0.96
CA GLY A 355 13.59 6.00 2.36
C GLY A 355 14.88 5.23 2.67
N ARG A 356 15.28 4.33 1.77
CA ARG A 356 16.56 3.60 1.85
C ARG A 356 17.76 4.55 1.83
N TYR A 357 17.81 5.52 0.92
CA TYR A 357 18.90 6.48 0.85
C TYR A 357 18.97 7.36 2.10
N VAL A 358 17.82 7.84 2.59
CA VAL A 358 17.72 8.63 3.81
C VAL A 358 18.26 7.88 5.02
N GLU A 359 17.82 6.64 5.25
CA GLU A 359 18.28 5.81 6.38
C GLU A 359 19.80 5.59 6.29
N THR A 360 20.30 5.31 5.09
CA THR A 360 21.70 4.93 4.90
C THR A 360 22.66 6.12 5.03
N ILE A 361 22.27 7.31 4.57
CA ILE A 361 23.15 8.49 4.52
C ILE A 361 23.13 9.28 5.82
N LYS A 362 22.05 9.18 6.61
CA LYS A 362 21.93 9.79 7.96
C LYS A 362 23.04 9.31 8.90
N GLU A 363 23.70 8.19 8.60
CA GLU A 363 24.88 7.68 9.31
C GLU A 363 26.24 8.27 8.86
N GLY A 364 26.28 9.12 7.82
CA GLY A 364 27.40 10.02 7.54
C GLY A 364 28.22 9.76 6.27
N TYR A 365 27.56 9.50 5.14
CA TYR A 365 28.09 9.24 3.77
C TYR A 365 27.91 7.77 3.35
N PHE A 366 27.35 7.53 2.16
CA PHE A 366 27.10 6.20 1.61
C PHE A 366 27.85 5.99 0.30
N ASP A 367 28.62 4.91 0.24
CA ASP A 367 29.29 4.44 -0.97
C ASP A 367 28.48 3.25 -1.49
N VAL A 368 27.86 3.42 -2.67
CA VAL A 368 26.97 2.40 -3.23
C VAL A 368 27.84 1.41 -4.01
N GLY A 369 28.33 0.39 -3.32
CA GLY A 369 28.88 -0.77 -4.01
C GLY A 369 27.86 -1.34 -5.00
N ASP A 370 28.30 -1.49 -6.26
CA ASP A 370 27.63 -2.15 -7.39
C ASP A 370 26.29 -1.53 -7.86
N VAL A 371 26.26 -0.24 -8.21
CA VAL A 371 25.25 0.27 -9.18
C VAL A 371 25.78 0.03 -10.58
N ALA A 372 25.20 -0.94 -11.29
CA ALA A 372 25.52 -1.19 -12.69
C ALA A 372 25.03 0.00 -13.55
N ILE A 373 25.98 0.71 -14.15
CA ILE A 373 25.75 1.85 -15.04
C ILE A 373 25.27 1.36 -16.41
N ASP A 374 24.30 2.06 -16.99
CA ASP A 374 23.76 1.76 -18.33
C ASP A 374 24.78 2.09 -19.44
N GLU A 375 24.82 1.33 -20.52
CA GLU A 375 25.83 1.46 -21.61
C GLU A 375 25.89 2.89 -22.20
N TYR A 376 24.77 3.61 -22.17
CA TYR A 376 24.65 4.99 -22.66
C TYR A 376 25.38 6.04 -21.81
N GLU A 377 25.44 5.82 -20.49
CA GLU A 377 26.17 6.71 -19.58
C GLU A 377 27.69 6.51 -19.76
N CYS A 378 28.14 5.27 -19.93
CA CYS A 378 29.52 4.92 -20.27
C CYS A 378 29.99 5.57 -21.59
N GLU A 379 29.16 5.58 -22.65
CA GLU A 379 29.49 6.24 -23.92
C GLU A 379 29.71 7.76 -23.76
N THR A 380 28.81 8.43 -23.04
CA THR A 380 28.87 9.89 -22.81
C THR A 380 30.10 10.28 -22.00
N VAL A 381 30.45 9.46 -21.03
CA VAL A 381 31.63 9.63 -20.18
C VAL A 381 32.92 9.43 -20.97
N LEU A 382 32.97 8.39 -21.80
CA LEU A 382 34.08 8.15 -22.73
C LEU A 382 34.26 9.29 -23.73
N ASP A 383 33.17 9.81 -24.31
CA ASP A 383 33.22 10.96 -25.22
C ASP A 383 33.77 12.22 -24.54
N ASN A 384 33.40 12.46 -23.28
CA ASN A 384 33.95 13.57 -22.49
C ASN A 384 35.44 13.38 -22.19
N LEU A 385 35.86 12.17 -21.78
CA LEU A 385 37.27 11.83 -21.55
C LEU A 385 38.12 11.98 -22.84
N ILE A 386 37.57 11.63 -24.01
CA ILE A 386 38.22 11.83 -25.31
C ILE A 386 38.44 13.31 -25.61
N SER A 387 37.50 14.16 -25.24
CA SER A 387 37.61 15.59 -25.44
C SER A 387 38.62 16.27 -24.50
N GLU A 388 38.85 15.69 -23.32
CA GLU A 388 39.65 16.30 -22.25
C GLU A 388 41.06 15.69 -22.09
N ASN A 389 41.30 14.45 -22.54
CA ASN A 389 42.53 13.72 -22.23
C ASN A 389 43.09 12.87 -23.40
N HIS A 390 43.58 13.54 -24.44
CA HIS A 390 44.09 12.93 -25.69
C HIS A 390 45.23 11.91 -25.53
N GLU A 391 45.99 11.94 -24.43
CA GLU A 391 47.15 11.05 -24.25
C GLU A 391 46.73 9.62 -23.86
N ILE A 392 45.70 9.48 -23.02
CA ILE A 392 45.18 8.18 -22.55
C ILE A 392 44.47 7.46 -23.69
N ILE A 393 43.61 8.18 -24.41
CA ILE A 393 42.90 7.66 -25.57
C ILE A 393 43.87 7.28 -26.68
N GLY A 394 44.96 8.02 -26.85
CA GLY A 394 46.03 7.63 -27.77
C GLY A 394 46.68 6.28 -27.42
N ILE A 395 46.79 5.92 -26.14
CA ILE A 395 47.32 4.62 -25.70
C ILE A 395 46.31 3.51 -26.01
N VAL A 396 45.03 3.70 -25.68
CA VAL A 396 43.96 2.72 -25.95
C VAL A 396 43.77 2.52 -27.46
N GLN A 397 43.75 3.59 -28.24
CA GLN A 397 43.67 3.53 -29.70
C GLN A 397 44.89 2.82 -30.29
N ALA A 398 46.10 3.14 -29.85
CA ALA A 398 47.31 2.48 -30.34
C ALA A 398 47.32 0.98 -29.99
N TYR A 399 46.81 0.59 -28.81
CA TYR A 399 46.65 -0.81 -28.43
C TYR A 399 45.64 -1.53 -29.34
N LEU A 400 44.47 -0.91 -29.57
CA LEU A 400 43.40 -1.44 -30.41
C LEU A 400 43.86 -1.59 -31.87
N GLU A 401 44.47 -0.56 -32.45
CA GLU A 401 45.00 -0.59 -33.82
C GLU A 401 46.12 -1.62 -33.98
N ARG A 402 47.00 -1.78 -33.00
CA ARG A 402 48.12 -2.71 -33.11
C ARG A 402 47.68 -4.17 -33.03
N ASN A 403 46.75 -4.48 -32.14
CA ASN A 403 46.38 -5.87 -31.84
C ASN A 403 45.15 -6.34 -32.62
N TYR A 404 44.26 -5.43 -33.04
CA TYR A 404 42.96 -5.78 -33.62
C TYR A 404 42.58 -4.97 -34.88
N ALA A 405 43.55 -4.37 -35.59
CA ALA A 405 43.27 -3.60 -36.82
C ALA A 405 42.38 -4.33 -37.85
N GLU A 406 42.58 -5.63 -38.03
CA GLU A 406 41.78 -6.42 -38.99
C GLU A 406 40.30 -6.46 -38.56
N ILE A 407 40.01 -6.67 -37.28
CA ILE A 407 38.64 -6.68 -36.73
C ILE A 407 38.01 -5.29 -36.83
N LEU A 408 38.77 -4.24 -36.51
CA LEU A 408 38.30 -2.86 -36.58
C LEU A 408 37.93 -2.46 -38.02
N GLU A 409 38.73 -2.88 -39.01
CA GLU A 409 38.48 -2.61 -40.43
C GLU A 409 37.30 -3.42 -40.97
N ASP A 410 37.21 -4.71 -40.63
CA ASP A 410 36.15 -5.61 -41.10
C ASP A 410 34.76 -5.22 -40.56
N GLU A 411 34.69 -4.80 -39.30
CA GLU A 411 33.44 -4.36 -38.65
C GLU A 411 33.18 -2.85 -38.83
N GLY A 412 34.11 -2.12 -39.44
CA GLY A 412 33.97 -0.68 -39.70
C GLY A 412 33.86 0.18 -38.44
N ILE A 413 34.57 -0.21 -37.37
CA ILE A 413 34.50 0.43 -36.05
C ILE A 413 35.43 1.65 -36.02
N ASP A 414 34.85 2.83 -35.81
CA ASP A 414 35.58 4.10 -35.70
C ASP A 414 35.96 4.41 -34.24
N ILE A 415 37.16 4.00 -33.85
CA ILE A 415 37.71 4.20 -32.49
C ILE A 415 38.10 5.65 -32.18
N SER A 416 37.78 6.63 -33.04
CA SER A 416 38.01 8.05 -32.76
C SER A 416 36.98 8.66 -31.77
N SER A 417 35.96 7.89 -31.39
CA SER A 417 34.90 8.26 -30.44
C SER A 417 34.78 7.23 -29.31
N GLY A 418 34.11 7.63 -28.22
CA GLY A 418 33.94 6.80 -27.03
C GLY A 418 33.07 5.59 -27.32
N SER A 419 31.97 5.81 -28.04
CA SER A 419 31.12 4.76 -28.58
C SER A 419 31.90 3.78 -29.48
N GLY A 420 32.88 4.25 -30.25
CA GLY A 420 33.72 3.41 -31.08
C GLY A 420 34.67 2.51 -30.29
N ILE A 421 35.29 3.04 -29.23
CA ILE A 421 36.17 2.26 -28.34
C ILE A 421 35.36 1.22 -27.56
N LEU A 422 34.16 1.58 -27.08
CA LEU A 422 33.28 0.66 -26.37
C LEU A 422 32.82 -0.48 -27.30
N LYS A 423 32.41 -0.14 -28.53
CA LYS A 423 32.08 -1.14 -29.56
C LYS A 423 33.27 -2.04 -29.88
N ALA A 424 34.47 -1.49 -30.04
CA ALA A 424 35.66 -2.30 -30.26
C ALA A 424 35.88 -3.30 -29.12
N GLY A 425 35.76 -2.86 -27.86
CA GLY A 425 35.88 -3.74 -26.68
C GLY A 425 34.89 -4.90 -26.70
N ILE A 426 33.60 -4.62 -26.93
CA ILE A 426 32.53 -5.64 -26.97
C ILE A 426 32.79 -6.65 -28.09
N PHE A 427 33.12 -6.18 -29.30
CA PHE A 427 33.42 -7.07 -30.42
C PHE A 427 34.68 -7.91 -30.15
N ILE A 428 35.72 -7.34 -29.56
CA ILE A 428 36.95 -8.09 -29.25
C ILE A 428 36.68 -9.15 -28.17
N GLU A 429 35.86 -8.86 -27.16
CA GLU A 429 35.41 -9.86 -26.18
C GLU A 429 34.66 -11.00 -26.88
N ASP A 430 33.72 -10.69 -27.75
CA ASP A 430 32.89 -11.68 -28.46
C ASP A 430 33.71 -12.58 -29.41
N TYR A 431 34.73 -12.03 -30.08
CA TYR A 431 35.50 -12.75 -31.10
C TYR A 431 36.80 -13.37 -30.60
N GLU A 432 37.53 -12.69 -29.72
CA GLU A 432 38.85 -13.10 -29.24
C GLU A 432 38.85 -13.48 -27.75
N SER A 433 37.71 -13.30 -27.05
CA SER A 433 37.59 -13.54 -25.59
C SER A 433 38.57 -12.71 -24.77
N ASP A 434 38.95 -11.53 -25.27
CA ASP A 434 39.81 -10.58 -24.59
C ASP A 434 38.97 -9.41 -24.05
N SER A 435 38.66 -9.46 -22.76
CA SER A 435 37.86 -8.48 -22.04
C SER A 435 38.70 -7.33 -21.44
N THR A 436 40.00 -7.26 -21.73
CA THR A 436 40.95 -6.41 -20.97
C THR A 436 40.55 -4.93 -20.94
N ILE A 437 40.13 -4.38 -22.08
CA ILE A 437 39.73 -2.97 -22.18
C ILE A 437 38.37 -2.74 -21.52
N GLN A 438 37.43 -3.66 -21.72
CA GLN A 438 36.07 -3.58 -21.18
C GLN A 438 36.06 -3.72 -19.66
N GLU A 439 36.81 -4.68 -19.11
CA GLU A 439 36.99 -4.82 -17.66
C GLU A 439 37.69 -3.60 -17.05
N ALA A 440 38.65 -2.99 -17.76
CA ALA A 440 39.31 -1.80 -17.27
C ALA A 440 38.37 -0.59 -17.19
N LEU A 441 37.50 -0.45 -18.18
CA LEU A 441 36.47 0.59 -18.23
C LEU A 441 35.40 0.38 -17.16
N LEU A 442 34.88 -0.84 -17.02
CA LEU A 442 33.87 -1.18 -16.04
C LEU A 442 34.36 -0.93 -14.61
N ARG A 443 35.55 -1.42 -14.25
CA ARG A 443 36.12 -1.22 -12.90
C ARG A 443 36.40 0.25 -12.58
N ALA A 444 36.77 1.03 -13.59
CA ALA A 444 37.00 2.46 -13.42
C ALA A 444 35.70 3.20 -13.11
N SER A 445 34.64 2.89 -13.86
CA SER A 445 33.30 3.43 -13.66
C SER A 445 32.73 3.04 -12.29
N GLU A 446 32.79 1.75 -11.92
CA GLU A 446 32.36 1.24 -10.62
C GLU A 446 33.04 1.96 -9.44
N SER A 447 34.34 2.27 -9.54
CA SER A 447 35.07 2.91 -8.44
C SER A 447 34.88 4.44 -8.38
N SER A 448 34.22 5.01 -9.38
CA SER A 448 33.99 6.45 -9.49
C SER A 448 32.56 6.87 -9.18
N ALA A 449 31.66 5.90 -9.09
CA ALA A 449 30.31 6.12 -8.62
C ALA A 449 30.37 6.62 -7.17
N GLU A 450 29.87 7.83 -6.93
CA GLU A 450 29.71 8.36 -5.59
C GLU A 450 28.25 8.76 -5.33
N SER A 451 27.85 8.67 -4.07
CA SER A 451 26.64 9.31 -3.60
C SER A 451 26.97 10.36 -2.55
N GLY A 452 26.26 11.47 -2.63
CA GLY A 452 26.53 12.69 -1.90
C GLY A 452 26.18 12.62 -0.41
N ALA A 453 26.44 13.71 0.30
CA ALA A 453 26.04 13.86 1.69
C ALA A 453 24.51 14.01 1.82
N TYR A 454 23.98 13.86 3.05
CA TYR A 454 22.55 14.06 3.34
C TYR A 454 22.02 15.41 2.85
N SER A 455 22.85 16.46 2.91
CA SER A 455 22.52 17.79 2.40
C SER A 455 22.31 17.81 0.88
N GLU A 456 23.09 17.04 0.14
CA GLU A 456 22.99 16.97 -1.32
C GLU A 456 21.76 16.15 -1.73
N LEU A 457 21.43 15.08 -0.99
CA LEU A 457 20.17 14.36 -1.17
C LEU A 457 18.97 15.28 -0.92
N TYR A 458 19.02 16.06 0.17
CA TYR A 458 17.97 17.01 0.50
C TYR A 458 17.78 18.08 -0.57
N ASP A 459 18.88 18.68 -1.04
CA ASP A 459 18.84 19.67 -2.11
C ASP A 459 18.34 19.07 -3.44
N ALA A 460 18.69 17.82 -3.74
CA ALA A 460 18.19 17.11 -4.91
C ALA A 460 16.68 16.87 -4.84
N VAL A 461 16.16 16.34 -3.74
CA VAL A 461 14.72 16.13 -3.57
C VAL A 461 13.98 17.46 -3.65
N LYS A 462 14.48 18.51 -2.97
CA LYS A 462 13.89 19.85 -3.02
C LYS A 462 13.85 20.41 -4.46
N ALA A 463 14.93 20.25 -5.23
CA ALA A 463 14.98 20.69 -6.62
C ALA A 463 13.96 19.93 -7.49
N THR A 464 13.84 18.61 -7.31
CA THR A 464 12.81 17.80 -7.97
C THR A 464 11.42 18.29 -7.57
N MET A 465 11.16 18.58 -6.30
CA MET A 465 9.87 19.09 -5.83
C MET A 465 9.54 20.47 -6.40
N ASP A 466 10.50 21.38 -6.49
CA ASP A 466 10.32 22.68 -7.11
C ASP A 466 10.01 22.54 -8.62
N ALA A 467 10.66 21.58 -9.29
CA ALA A 467 10.38 21.23 -10.68
C ALA A 467 8.99 20.60 -10.85
N VAL A 468 8.62 19.67 -9.96
CA VAL A 468 7.29 19.06 -9.85
C VAL A 468 6.25 20.15 -9.64
N ASN A 469 6.38 21.04 -8.66
CA ASN A 469 5.45 22.15 -8.44
C ASN A 469 5.32 23.10 -9.66
N THR A 470 6.39 23.25 -10.45
CA THR A 470 6.38 24.10 -11.65
C THR A 470 5.79 23.37 -12.88
N THR A 471 6.00 22.06 -12.98
CA THR A 471 5.65 21.22 -14.14
C THR A 471 4.29 20.54 -13.99
N LEU A 472 3.89 20.22 -12.75
CA LEU A 472 2.65 19.57 -12.44
C LEU A 472 1.48 20.46 -12.89
N GLU A 473 0.91 20.08 -14.03
CA GLU A 473 -0.49 20.34 -14.39
C GLU A 473 -1.45 19.60 -13.42
N CYS A 474 -1.15 19.54 -12.12
CA CYS A 474 -1.88 18.74 -11.14
C CYS A 474 -3.01 19.52 -10.47
N ASN A 475 -4.02 19.91 -11.24
CA ASN A 475 -5.42 20.01 -10.80
C ASN A 475 -5.64 20.44 -9.32
N GLY A 476 -5.03 21.54 -8.86
CA GLY A 476 -5.28 22.14 -7.55
C GLY A 476 -4.42 21.70 -6.35
N LEU A 477 -3.37 20.87 -6.51
CA LEU A 477 -2.40 20.58 -5.44
C LEU A 477 -1.46 21.79 -5.23
N SER A 478 -1.41 22.31 -4.00
CA SER A 478 -0.53 23.40 -3.60
C SER A 478 0.69 22.86 -2.86
N TYR A 479 1.88 23.31 -3.25
CA TYR A 479 3.13 23.05 -2.54
C TYR A 479 3.76 24.37 -2.06
N GLU A 480 4.16 24.39 -0.79
CA GLU A 480 4.93 25.48 -0.20
C GLU A 480 6.14 24.93 0.58
N HIS A 481 7.30 25.58 0.42
CA HIS A 481 8.48 25.36 1.26
C HIS A 481 8.81 26.65 2.03
N ILE A 482 8.56 26.66 3.34
CA ILE A 482 8.79 27.83 4.20
C ILE A 482 9.57 27.39 5.43
N ASN A 483 10.70 28.06 5.71
CA ASN A 483 11.58 27.77 6.85
C ASN A 483 11.99 26.29 6.94
N ASP A 484 12.42 25.72 5.82
CA ASP A 484 12.81 24.32 5.67
C ASP A 484 11.69 23.28 5.87
N LYS A 485 10.43 23.72 6.01
CA LYS A 485 9.27 22.82 6.13
C LYS A 485 8.49 22.74 4.82
N TRP A 486 8.32 21.53 4.30
CA TRP A 486 7.44 21.22 3.17
C TRP A 486 5.99 21.18 3.63
N LYS A 487 5.10 21.65 2.77
CA LYS A 487 3.66 21.59 2.97
C LYS A 487 2.95 21.30 1.65
N PHE A 488 2.08 20.31 1.67
CA PHE A 488 1.19 19.96 0.56
C PHE A 488 -0.26 20.13 1.00
N GLU A 489 -1.02 20.89 0.23
CA GLU A 489 -2.44 21.14 0.51
C GLU A 489 -3.30 20.96 -0.75
N LEU A 490 -4.53 20.49 -0.56
CA LEU A 490 -5.57 20.48 -1.60
C LEU A 490 -6.79 21.26 -1.14
N SER A 491 -7.50 21.88 -2.08
CA SER A 491 -8.85 22.36 -1.77
C SER A 491 -9.79 21.15 -1.57
N PRO A 492 -10.83 21.24 -0.73
CA PRO A 492 -11.86 20.20 -0.62
C PRO A 492 -12.45 19.78 -1.98
N GLN A 493 -12.59 20.75 -2.89
CA GLN A 493 -13.10 20.51 -4.24
C GLN A 493 -12.16 19.63 -5.08
N ASP A 494 -10.86 19.86 -4.99
CA ASP A 494 -9.87 19.14 -5.78
C ASP A 494 -9.55 17.78 -5.17
N LEU A 495 -9.58 17.66 -3.84
CA LEU A 495 -9.53 16.38 -3.14
C LEU A 495 -10.66 15.44 -3.62
N LEU A 496 -11.91 15.92 -3.63
CA LEU A 496 -13.06 15.12 -4.06
C LEU A 496 -13.02 14.76 -5.55
N LYS A 497 -12.54 15.65 -6.41
CA LYS A 497 -12.35 15.35 -7.84
C LYS A 497 -11.33 14.22 -8.04
N ARG A 498 -10.20 14.28 -7.35
CA ARG A 498 -9.16 13.23 -7.42
C ARG A 498 -9.69 11.91 -6.91
N TYR A 499 -10.29 11.91 -5.73
CA TYR A 499 -10.93 10.73 -5.16
C TYR A 499 -11.96 10.10 -6.11
N HIS A 500 -12.78 10.93 -6.77
CA HIS A 500 -13.74 10.45 -7.75
C HIS A 500 -13.11 9.87 -9.01
N ALA A 501 -12.07 10.52 -9.56
CA ALA A 501 -11.35 9.99 -10.71
C ALA A 501 -10.75 8.61 -10.40
N ILE A 502 -10.19 8.44 -9.20
CA ILE A 502 -9.61 7.16 -8.74
C ILE A 502 -10.70 6.08 -8.62
N ASN A 503 -11.86 6.42 -8.03
CA ASN A 503 -12.97 5.48 -7.92
C ASN A 503 -13.55 5.08 -9.28
N GLU A 504 -13.61 6.00 -10.26
CA GLU A 504 -14.05 5.70 -11.63
C GLU A 504 -13.03 4.86 -12.41
N GLU A 505 -11.74 5.18 -12.31
CA GLU A 505 -10.67 4.54 -13.08
C GLU A 505 -10.34 3.13 -12.57
N TYR A 506 -10.26 2.95 -11.26
CA TYR A 506 -9.78 1.71 -10.65
C TYR A 506 -10.89 0.79 -10.14
N GLY A 507 -12.15 1.24 -10.14
CA GLY A 507 -13.28 0.46 -9.64
C GLY A 507 -13.12 0.00 -8.17
N LYS A 508 -12.28 0.71 -7.41
CA LYS A 508 -12.00 0.40 -6.00
C LYS A 508 -13.05 1.08 -5.13
N ASN A 509 -13.68 0.29 -4.25
CA ASN A 509 -14.61 0.79 -3.23
C ASN A 509 -13.81 1.25 -2.00
N TYR A 510 -13.02 2.32 -2.13
CA TYR A 510 -12.40 2.95 -0.96
C TYR A 510 -13.48 3.48 -0.01
N SER A 511 -13.22 3.42 1.29
CA SER A 511 -14.11 4.06 2.26
C SER A 511 -13.86 5.56 2.26
N ASP A 512 -14.87 6.35 2.65
CA ASP A 512 -14.74 7.80 2.75
C ASP A 512 -13.63 8.22 3.74
N GLU A 513 -13.29 7.37 4.72
CA GLU A 513 -12.21 7.59 5.69
C GLU A 513 -10.81 7.47 5.05
N ASP A 514 -10.68 6.70 3.97
CA ASP A 514 -9.42 6.44 3.28
C ASP A 514 -9.11 7.46 2.17
N ILE A 515 -9.93 8.51 2.01
CA ILE A 515 -9.82 9.48 0.90
C ILE A 515 -8.43 10.12 0.80
N ILE A 516 -7.80 10.43 1.94
CA ILE A 516 -6.46 11.04 1.97
C ILE A 516 -5.39 10.04 1.52
N ASP A 517 -5.45 8.80 2.01
CA ASP A 517 -4.48 7.76 1.66
C ASP A 517 -4.61 7.38 0.18
N CYS A 518 -5.84 7.33 -0.33
CA CYS A 518 -6.12 7.15 -1.75
C CYS A 518 -5.46 8.24 -2.62
N VAL A 519 -5.59 9.51 -2.22
CA VAL A 519 -4.97 10.62 -2.95
C VAL A 519 -3.44 10.63 -2.79
N LYS A 520 -2.90 10.24 -1.64
CA LYS A 520 -1.44 10.05 -1.46
C LYS A 520 -0.90 8.97 -2.38
N GLU A 521 -1.63 7.86 -2.55
CA GLU A 521 -1.25 6.78 -3.47
C GLU A 521 -1.27 7.26 -4.93
N GLU A 522 -2.28 8.02 -5.35
CA GLU A 522 -2.32 8.62 -6.70
C GLU A 522 -1.20 9.64 -6.92
N ILE A 523 -0.90 10.47 -5.92
CA ILE A 523 0.22 11.40 -5.98
C ILE A 523 1.53 10.63 -6.16
N ARG A 524 1.79 9.58 -5.37
CA ARG A 524 2.98 8.73 -5.49
C ARG A 524 3.11 8.09 -6.87
N ASP A 525 2.02 7.54 -7.40
CA ASP A 525 2.01 6.77 -8.65
C ASP A 525 2.06 7.68 -9.89
N ASN A 526 2.00 9.00 -9.72
CA ASN A 526 2.17 9.96 -10.80
C ASN A 526 3.62 9.94 -11.32
N GLU A 527 3.80 9.92 -12.65
CA GLU A 527 5.13 9.88 -13.30
C GLU A 527 6.07 11.02 -12.84
N SER A 528 5.52 12.17 -12.46
CA SER A 528 6.35 13.28 -11.93
C SER A 528 6.80 13.05 -10.48
N PHE A 529 6.04 12.28 -9.69
CA PHE A 529 6.39 11.93 -8.31
C PHE A 529 7.22 10.66 -8.22
N SER A 530 7.20 9.78 -9.23
CA SER A 530 8.12 8.64 -9.27
C SER A 530 9.58 9.09 -9.30
N ASP A 531 9.88 10.26 -9.89
CA ASP A 531 11.21 10.87 -9.88
C ASP A 531 11.66 11.29 -8.47
N LEU A 532 10.74 11.42 -7.50
CA LEU A 532 11.08 11.69 -6.10
C LEU A 532 11.53 10.44 -5.33
N ASP A 533 11.20 9.23 -5.81
CA ASP A 533 11.70 7.99 -5.21
C ASP A 533 13.18 7.77 -5.56
N VAL A 534 13.62 8.26 -6.73
CA VAL A 534 15.01 8.20 -7.19
C VAL A 534 15.49 9.57 -7.69
N PRO A 535 15.65 10.56 -6.80
CA PRO A 535 15.90 11.95 -7.19
C PRO A 535 17.31 12.14 -7.77
N TYR A 536 17.41 12.42 -9.07
CA TYR A 536 18.67 12.68 -9.77
C TYR A 536 18.90 14.18 -10.00
N TYR A 537 19.73 14.80 -9.15
CA TYR A 537 20.20 16.19 -9.30
C TYR A 537 21.63 16.37 -8.77
N GLY A 538 22.53 15.45 -9.13
CA GLY A 538 23.92 15.47 -8.67
C GLY A 538 24.12 14.95 -7.24
N PHE A 539 23.07 14.41 -6.62
CA PHE A 539 23.17 13.66 -5.37
C PHE A 539 23.82 12.29 -5.59
N SER A 540 23.59 11.63 -6.71
CA SER A 540 24.30 10.41 -7.11
C SER A 540 24.84 10.62 -8.52
N GLY A 541 26.06 10.17 -8.78
CA GLY A 541 26.72 10.35 -10.06
C GLY A 541 28.19 9.93 -10.03
N GLU A 542 28.87 10.11 -11.16
CA GLU A 542 30.30 9.82 -11.24
C GLU A 542 31.14 11.04 -10.83
N ASP A 543 32.07 10.82 -9.90
CA ASP A 543 33.19 11.74 -9.72
C ASP A 543 34.14 11.57 -10.91
N ARG A 544 34.08 12.53 -11.83
CA ARG A 544 34.88 12.54 -13.06
C ARG A 544 36.39 12.53 -12.82
N GLU A 545 36.87 13.12 -11.72
CA GLU A 545 38.30 13.08 -11.41
C GLU A 545 38.70 11.71 -10.83
N SER A 546 37.89 11.15 -9.92
CA SER A 546 38.11 9.78 -9.42
C SER A 546 38.01 8.72 -10.51
N LEU A 547 37.06 8.85 -11.45
CA LEU A 547 36.96 8.01 -12.64
C LEU A 547 38.23 8.03 -13.47
N LYS A 548 38.73 9.22 -13.76
CA LYS A 548 39.93 9.42 -14.56
C LYS A 548 41.16 8.84 -13.86
N GLU A 549 41.31 9.03 -12.55
CA GLU A 549 42.40 8.43 -11.77
C GLU A 549 42.32 6.90 -11.76
N ARG A 550 41.11 6.33 -11.58
CA ARG A 550 40.91 4.89 -11.55
C ARG A 550 41.12 4.25 -12.92
N LEU A 551 40.63 4.88 -13.99
CA LEU A 551 40.81 4.38 -15.35
C LEU A 551 42.29 4.31 -15.71
N LEU A 552 43.08 5.30 -15.30
CA LEU A 552 44.53 5.28 -15.44
C LEU A 552 45.13 4.10 -14.69
N GLU A 553 44.80 3.92 -13.41
CA GLU A 553 45.31 2.81 -12.60
C GLU A 553 45.00 1.45 -13.23
N VAL A 554 43.75 1.19 -13.59
CA VAL A 554 43.33 -0.11 -14.11
C VAL A 554 43.86 -0.36 -15.52
N LEU A 555 43.92 0.65 -16.40
CA LEU A 555 44.56 0.50 -17.70
C LEU A 555 46.07 0.26 -17.56
N PHE A 556 46.76 0.92 -16.63
CA PHE A 556 48.17 0.68 -16.38
C PHE A 556 48.43 -0.70 -15.77
N GLU A 557 47.56 -1.19 -14.89
CA GLU A 557 47.64 -2.55 -14.34
C GLU A 557 47.48 -3.62 -15.43
N ASN A 558 46.58 -3.40 -16.39
CA ASN A 558 46.25 -4.39 -17.41
C ASN A 558 47.10 -4.27 -18.70
N LEU A 559 47.67 -3.10 -18.99
CA LEU A 559 48.48 -2.82 -20.18
C LEU A 559 49.96 -2.57 -19.87
N ASP A 560 50.42 -2.99 -18.68
CA ASP A 560 51.75 -2.72 -18.13
C ASP A 560 52.91 -3.21 -19.02
N ASP A 561 52.66 -4.20 -19.89
CA ASP A 561 53.61 -4.67 -20.90
C ASP A 561 53.59 -3.80 -22.17
N PHE A 562 52.43 -3.30 -22.58
CA PHE A 562 52.27 -2.41 -23.73
C PHE A 562 52.89 -1.04 -23.49
N GLN A 563 52.76 -0.47 -22.29
CA GLN A 563 53.41 0.79 -21.95
C GLN A 563 54.94 0.65 -21.97
N LYS A 564 55.50 -0.46 -21.45
CA LYS A 564 56.94 -0.75 -21.52
C LYS A 564 57.42 -0.87 -22.96
N GLU A 565 56.63 -1.46 -23.85
CA GLU A 565 56.92 -1.55 -25.29
C GLU A 565 56.82 -0.19 -26.00
N LEU A 566 55.80 0.62 -25.70
CA LEU A 566 55.61 1.96 -26.26
C LEU A 566 56.74 2.92 -25.82
N GLU A 567 57.15 2.85 -24.55
CA GLU A 567 58.29 3.59 -24.02
C GLU A 567 59.62 3.10 -24.63
N ALA A 568 59.76 1.80 -24.89
CA ALA A 568 60.92 1.23 -25.57
C ALA A 568 60.98 1.65 -27.06
N GLU A 569 59.85 1.71 -27.77
CA GLU A 569 59.76 2.18 -29.16
C GLU A 569 60.04 3.69 -29.27
N LYS A 570 59.47 4.51 -28.39
CA LYS A 570 59.80 5.95 -28.28
C LYS A 570 61.28 6.15 -27.98
N SER A 571 61.87 5.31 -27.12
CA SER A 571 63.30 5.33 -26.81
C SER A 571 64.18 4.90 -28.01
N GLN A 572 63.75 3.93 -28.81
CA GLN A 572 64.44 3.51 -30.03
C GLN A 572 64.36 4.56 -31.16
N GLU A 573 63.23 5.26 -31.30
CA GLU A 573 63.08 6.38 -32.24
C GLU A 573 64.01 7.56 -31.88
N ILE A 574 64.20 7.83 -30.59
CA ILE A 574 65.13 8.86 -30.09
C ILE A 574 66.60 8.45 -30.32
N VAL A 575 66.93 7.16 -30.18
CA VAL A 575 68.28 6.62 -30.47
C VAL A 575 68.60 6.63 -31.97
N LEU A 576 67.60 6.49 -32.85
CA LEU A 576 67.77 6.60 -34.31
C LEU A 576 67.88 8.07 -34.81
N LYS A 577 67.57 9.07 -33.98
CA LYS A 577 67.52 10.50 -34.35
C LYS A 577 68.54 11.41 -33.63
N SER A 578 69.72 10.91 -33.21
CA SER A 578 70.80 11.79 -32.68
C SER A 578 72.21 11.38 -33.17
N PRO A 579 73.11 12.34 -33.51
CA PRO A 579 73.98 12.22 -34.68
C PRO A 579 75.44 11.85 -34.35
N PHE A 580 76.02 10.94 -35.13
CA PHE A 580 77.44 11.01 -35.46
C PHE A 580 77.64 11.20 -36.97
N THR A 581 78.41 12.24 -37.24
CA THR A 581 78.78 12.88 -38.49
C THR A 581 79.81 12.08 -39.28
N THR A 582 79.84 12.27 -40.61
CA THR A 582 81.07 12.58 -41.36
C THR A 582 80.78 12.96 -42.81
N GLU A 583 80.68 14.27 -43.03
CA GLU A 583 81.49 15.05 -44.01
C GLU A 583 81.94 14.44 -45.36
N GLN A 584 81.16 13.55 -45.99
CA GLN A 584 81.43 13.10 -47.38
C GLN A 584 80.26 13.19 -48.37
N ASN A 585 79.04 13.50 -47.94
CA ASN A 585 77.87 13.56 -48.84
C ASN A 585 77.43 14.97 -49.25
N ARG A 586 78.19 16.02 -48.89
CA ARG A 586 77.88 17.40 -49.25
C ARG A 586 78.16 17.76 -50.72
N GLU A 587 78.89 16.93 -51.47
CA GLU A 587 79.13 17.14 -52.92
C GLU A 587 78.21 16.35 -53.87
N SER A 588 77.40 15.40 -53.37
CA SER A 588 76.49 14.63 -54.22
C SER A 588 75.08 15.23 -54.29
N ALA A 589 74.65 15.99 -53.27
CA ALA A 589 73.30 16.57 -53.22
C ALA A 589 73.11 17.80 -54.13
N GLU A 590 74.17 18.55 -54.47
CA GLU A 590 74.08 19.68 -55.41
C GLU A 590 74.05 19.28 -56.89
N LYS A 591 74.30 18.00 -57.22
CA LYS A 591 74.23 17.50 -58.61
C LYS A 591 72.90 16.88 -59.03
N MET A 592 71.94 16.69 -58.10
CA MET A 592 70.63 16.11 -58.44
C MET A 592 69.50 17.13 -58.63
N PHE A 593 69.75 18.43 -58.43
CA PHE A 593 68.76 19.49 -58.66
C PHE A 593 68.77 20.09 -60.09
N ILE A 594 69.58 19.57 -61.02
CA ILE A 594 69.56 19.99 -62.43
C ILE A 594 69.56 18.77 -63.37
N LYS A 595 68.40 18.12 -63.50
CA LYS A 595 67.95 17.48 -64.75
C LYS A 595 66.42 17.42 -64.71
N LYS A 596 65.76 18.49 -65.15
CA LYS A 596 65.17 18.59 -66.50
C LYS A 596 64.01 17.63 -66.74
N HIS A 597 62.82 18.22 -66.75
CA HIS A 597 61.86 18.19 -67.86
C HIS A 597 61.36 16.83 -68.39
N SER A 598 60.06 16.64 -68.14
CA SER A 598 59.00 16.55 -69.16
C SER A 598 58.54 15.19 -69.68
N LYS A 599 57.20 15.05 -69.67
CA LYS A 599 56.30 14.34 -70.62
C LYS A 599 56.29 12.80 -70.52
N LYS A 600 55.17 12.09 -70.70
CA LYS A 600 53.87 12.38 -71.36
C LYS A 600 52.81 11.32 -70.99
N GLU A 601 51.56 11.63 -71.33
CA GLU A 601 50.27 10.89 -71.22
C GLU A 601 50.25 9.43 -71.74
N PRO A 602 49.14 8.69 -71.50
CA PRO A 602 48.66 7.68 -72.44
C PRO A 602 47.58 8.26 -73.39
N GLU A 603 47.80 8.14 -74.70
CA GLU A 603 46.80 8.35 -75.75
C GLU A 603 45.93 7.09 -75.92
N MET A 604 44.62 7.32 -76.10
CA MET A 604 43.71 6.42 -76.80
C MET A 604 44.11 6.30 -78.28
N GLU A 605 43.91 5.13 -78.88
CA GLU A 605 43.78 5.02 -80.34
C GLU A 605 42.42 4.42 -80.76
N ILE A 606 41.72 5.28 -81.53
CA ILE A 606 40.78 5.08 -82.65
C ILE A 606 39.37 4.56 -82.36
#